data_AF-A0A954F6Y5-F1
#
_entry.id   AF-A0A954F6Y5-F1
#
_cell.length_a   1.000
_cell.length_b   1.000
_cell.length_c   1.000
_cell.angle_alpha   90.00
_cell.angle_beta   90.00
_cell.angle_gamma   90.00
#
_symmetry.space_group_name_H-M   'P 1'
#
loop_
_entity.id
_entity.type
_entity.pdbx_description
1 polymer ?
#
loop_
_entity_poly.entity_id
_entity_poly.type
_entity_poly.pdbx_seq_one_letter_code
_entity_poly.pdbx_strand_id
1 'polypeptide(L)'
;DLAELDQVFRGAWLWSSRRWNLYYFKRADYLGPTELPLDEAVRRRVAAEIGRRPEGPIRLLTTLRSWGIGFNPVSFYYCFDAEGEELVAVLAEITNTPWGERHTYVLTPDAEAAGLPHHLRARFAKDFHVSPFHPMEQEYQWTLGVPGQYLGIAMRNLEGSQRVFDASLTLRRVELTPANLRRSALRHPVQPLVALLLIYLHALILWLKRVPFHPHPAKKKRTAPKPP
;
A
#
# COMPACT_ATOMS: atom_id res chain seq x y z
N ASP A 1 8.10 13.85 2.08
CA ASP A 1 6.73 14.22 2.49
C ASP A 1 5.80 14.31 1.27
N LEU A 2 4.48 14.21 1.43
CA LEU A 2 3.54 14.56 0.36
C LEU A 2 3.64 16.05 -0.03
N ALA A 3 3.88 16.95 0.93
CA ALA A 3 4.03 18.37 0.70
C ALA A 3 5.28 18.73 -0.15
N GLU A 4 6.27 17.84 -0.19
CA GLU A 4 7.55 18.05 -0.88
C GLU A 4 7.56 17.50 -2.31
N LEU A 5 6.46 16.89 -2.79
CA LEU A 5 6.44 16.13 -4.05
C LEU A 5 6.93 16.95 -5.26
N ASP A 6 6.54 18.21 -5.34
CA ASP A 6 6.99 19.12 -6.41
C ASP A 6 8.46 19.52 -6.27
N GLN A 7 8.99 19.54 -5.05
CA GLN A 7 10.36 19.95 -4.76
C GLN A 7 11.35 18.82 -5.09
N VAL A 8 11.02 17.58 -4.72
CA VAL A 8 11.90 16.41 -4.92
C VAL A 8 12.14 16.07 -6.39
N PHE A 9 11.25 16.47 -7.30
CA PHE A 9 11.43 16.27 -8.75
C PHE A 9 12.04 17.45 -9.48
N ARG A 10 12.38 18.55 -8.78
CA ARG A 10 13.07 19.69 -9.41
C ARG A 10 14.44 19.24 -9.95
N GLY A 11 14.71 19.56 -11.21
CA GLY A 11 15.96 19.16 -11.89
C GLY A 11 16.02 17.69 -12.33
N ALA A 12 15.00 16.87 -12.05
CA ALA A 12 14.92 15.49 -12.51
C ALA A 12 14.09 15.41 -13.80
N TRP A 13 14.73 15.62 -14.95
CA TRP A 13 14.07 15.75 -16.25
C TRP A 13 13.17 14.57 -16.68
N LEU A 14 13.44 13.35 -16.21
CA LEU A 14 12.62 12.15 -16.46
C LEU A 14 11.46 11.96 -15.47
N TRP A 15 11.40 12.78 -14.42
CA TRP A 15 10.46 12.64 -13.31
C TRP A 15 9.46 13.81 -13.31
N SER A 16 8.24 13.58 -12.86
CA SER A 16 7.26 14.65 -12.70
C SER A 16 6.21 14.33 -11.64
N SER A 17 5.74 15.37 -10.96
CA SER A 17 4.63 15.31 -10.01
C SER A 17 3.27 15.66 -10.62
N ARG A 18 3.26 16.38 -11.76
CA ARG A 18 2.05 17.03 -12.31
C ARG A 18 1.72 16.64 -13.75
N ARG A 19 2.74 16.42 -14.58
CA ARG A 19 2.58 16.12 -16.01
C ARG A 19 3.05 14.71 -16.33
N TRP A 20 2.61 14.21 -17.46
CA TRP A 20 3.15 12.96 -18.01
C TRP A 20 4.66 13.08 -18.23
N ASN A 21 5.40 12.04 -17.85
CA ASN A 21 6.85 11.90 -18.09
C ASN A 21 7.20 10.39 -18.09
N LEU A 22 8.47 10.02 -18.23
CA LEU A 22 8.87 8.61 -18.11
C LEU A 22 8.53 8.07 -16.72
N TYR A 23 8.77 8.82 -15.66
CA TYR A 23 8.38 8.49 -14.30
C TYR A 23 7.52 9.61 -13.75
N TYR A 24 6.32 9.32 -13.26
CA TYR A 24 5.48 10.39 -12.75
C TYR A 24 4.47 9.94 -11.72
N PHE A 25 4.17 10.86 -10.83
CA PHE A 25 3.04 10.75 -9.93
C PHE A 25 1.77 11.13 -10.69
N LYS A 26 0.73 10.29 -10.60
CA LYS A 26 -0.59 10.56 -11.17
C LYS A 26 -1.62 10.52 -10.05
N ARG A 27 -2.21 11.67 -9.72
CA ARG A 27 -3.16 11.82 -8.60
C ARG A 27 -4.30 10.79 -8.61
N ALA A 28 -4.79 10.39 -9.80
CA ALA A 28 -5.86 9.40 -9.97
C ALA A 28 -5.51 7.97 -9.52
N ASP A 29 -4.22 7.67 -9.32
CA ASP A 29 -3.77 6.34 -8.89
C ASP A 29 -3.90 6.14 -7.37
N TYR A 30 -4.25 7.19 -6.63
CA TYR A 30 -4.20 7.24 -5.17
C TYR A 30 -5.56 7.58 -4.56
N LEU A 31 -5.63 7.49 -3.24
CA LEU A 31 -6.84 7.63 -2.43
C LEU A 31 -7.69 8.86 -2.78
N GLY A 32 -9.00 8.63 -2.92
CA GLY A 32 -10.00 9.69 -3.03
C GLY A 32 -10.05 10.39 -4.39
N PRO A 33 -10.98 11.37 -4.53
CA PRO A 33 -11.22 12.07 -5.79
C PRO A 33 -10.01 12.91 -6.24
N THR A 34 -9.83 13.04 -7.54
CA THR A 34 -8.66 13.72 -8.15
C THR A 34 -8.59 15.21 -7.87
N GLU A 35 -9.74 15.83 -7.60
CA GLU A 35 -9.91 17.26 -7.34
C GLU A 35 -9.46 17.61 -5.92
N LEU A 36 -9.43 16.61 -5.02
CA LEU A 36 -9.00 16.79 -3.64
C LEU A 36 -7.49 16.53 -3.53
N PRO A 37 -6.71 17.42 -2.89
CA PRO A 37 -5.34 17.14 -2.51
C PRO A 37 -5.23 15.79 -1.80
N LEU A 38 -4.19 15.01 -2.12
CA LEU A 38 -4.07 13.64 -1.62
C LEU A 38 -3.91 13.59 -0.10
N ASP A 39 -3.17 14.52 0.47
CA ASP A 39 -3.03 14.68 1.91
C ASP A 39 -4.40 14.93 2.58
N GLU A 40 -5.23 15.79 1.99
CA GLU A 40 -6.59 16.05 2.50
C GLU A 40 -7.49 14.81 2.41
N ALA A 41 -7.40 14.05 1.31
CA ALA A 41 -8.13 12.79 1.17
C ALA A 41 -7.75 11.78 2.26
N VAL A 42 -6.45 11.68 2.57
CA VAL A 42 -5.92 10.84 3.65
C VAL A 42 -6.41 11.34 5.02
N ARG A 43 -6.27 12.63 5.32
CA ARG A 43 -6.71 13.21 6.60
C ARG A 43 -8.20 12.95 6.85
N ARG A 44 -9.04 13.12 5.83
CA ARG A 44 -10.49 12.84 5.92
C ARG A 44 -10.77 11.37 6.19
N ARG A 45 -10.11 10.46 5.46
CA ARG A 45 -10.31 9.01 5.66
C ARG A 45 -9.86 8.58 7.04
N VAL A 46 -8.70 9.04 7.51
CA VAL A 46 -8.20 8.72 8.86
C VAL A 46 -9.15 9.29 9.92
N ALA A 47 -9.53 10.57 9.80
CA ALA A 47 -10.46 11.20 10.75
C ALA A 47 -11.82 10.48 10.83
N ALA A 48 -12.33 9.99 9.71
CA ALA A 48 -13.58 9.24 9.67
C ALA A 48 -13.49 7.89 10.40
N GLU A 49 -12.32 7.24 10.38
CA GLU A 49 -12.13 5.91 10.99
C GLU A 49 -11.80 5.99 12.48
N ILE A 50 -10.93 6.92 12.89
CA ILE A 50 -10.39 6.99 14.26
C ILE A 50 -10.92 8.18 15.07
N GLY A 51 -11.79 9.02 14.48
CA GLY A 51 -12.34 10.22 15.12
C GLY A 51 -11.34 11.37 15.34
N ARG A 52 -10.06 11.17 15.03
CA ARG A 52 -8.99 12.16 15.15
C ARG A 52 -8.39 12.48 13.78
N ARG A 53 -8.35 13.76 13.45
CA ARG A 53 -7.69 14.24 12.24
C ARG A 53 -6.18 14.35 12.49
N PRO A 54 -5.33 13.75 11.64
CA PRO A 54 -3.90 14.02 11.69
C PRO A 54 -3.64 15.49 11.34
N GLU A 55 -2.77 16.14 12.09
CA GLU A 55 -2.41 17.56 11.90
C GLU A 55 -1.03 17.72 11.26
N GLY A 56 -0.19 16.70 11.42
CA GLY A 56 1.19 16.68 10.96
C GLY A 56 1.45 16.39 9.50
N PRO A 57 2.74 16.15 9.17
CA PRO A 57 3.15 15.65 7.87
C PRO A 57 2.53 14.28 7.54
N ILE A 58 2.34 14.02 6.24
CA ILE A 58 1.93 12.71 5.72
C ILE A 58 3.04 12.21 4.81
N ARG A 59 3.69 11.11 5.22
CA ARG A 59 4.77 10.48 4.45
C ARG A 59 4.21 9.28 3.68
N LEU A 60 4.36 9.30 2.37
CA LEU A 60 3.86 8.26 1.46
C LEU A 60 4.97 7.29 1.07
N LEU A 61 4.74 5.99 1.30
CA LEU A 61 5.47 4.91 0.66
C LEU A 61 4.61 4.32 -0.46
N THR A 62 5.07 4.48 -1.70
CA THR A 62 4.36 4.00 -2.89
C THR A 62 5.32 3.74 -4.05
N THR A 63 4.81 3.07 -5.08
CA THR A 63 5.32 3.10 -6.45
C THR A 63 4.70 4.25 -7.24
N LEU A 64 5.47 4.79 -8.20
CA LEU A 64 5.01 5.77 -9.18
C LEU A 64 4.78 5.09 -10.53
N ARG A 65 4.12 5.78 -11.47
CA ARG A 65 4.07 5.29 -12.84
C ARG A 65 5.45 5.32 -13.48
N SER A 66 5.74 4.31 -14.30
CA SER A 66 6.86 4.33 -15.24
C SER A 66 6.37 3.95 -16.63
N TRP A 67 6.74 4.71 -17.66
CA TRP A 67 6.34 4.47 -19.05
C TRP A 67 4.83 4.36 -19.24
N GLY A 68 4.08 5.16 -18.47
CA GLY A 68 2.61 5.15 -18.48
C GLY A 68 1.96 4.02 -17.67
N ILE A 69 2.73 3.01 -17.24
CA ILE A 69 2.24 1.85 -16.48
C ILE A 69 2.31 2.17 -14.99
N GLY A 70 1.19 1.99 -14.30
CA GLY A 70 1.08 2.12 -12.84
C GLY A 70 0.65 0.79 -12.23
N PHE A 71 1.35 0.37 -11.18
CA PHE A 71 0.99 -0.81 -10.41
C PHE A 71 1.37 -0.58 -8.94
N ASN A 72 0.36 -0.38 -8.09
CA ASN A 72 0.51 -0.07 -6.67
C ASN A 72 -0.23 -1.13 -5.85
N PRO A 73 0.40 -2.27 -5.50
CA PRO A 73 -0.29 -3.33 -4.74
C PRO A 73 -0.72 -2.82 -3.36
N VAL A 74 0.10 -1.96 -2.75
CA VAL A 74 -0.23 -1.23 -1.53
C VAL A 74 0.50 0.12 -1.51
N SER A 75 -0.18 1.15 -1.03
CA SER A 75 0.39 2.47 -0.69
C SER A 75 0.19 2.72 0.79
N PHE A 76 1.25 3.06 1.51
CA PHE A 76 1.20 3.36 2.94
C PHE A 76 1.35 4.86 3.18
N TYR A 77 0.39 5.44 3.90
CA TYR A 77 0.37 6.84 4.32
C TYR A 77 0.61 6.91 5.82
N TYR A 78 1.82 7.29 6.21
CA TYR A 78 2.20 7.49 7.60
C TYR A 78 1.80 8.90 8.03
N CYS A 79 0.87 8.99 8.96
CA CYS A 79 0.29 10.24 9.46
C CYS A 79 0.90 10.56 10.82
N PHE A 80 1.48 11.75 10.95
CA PHE A 80 2.15 12.19 12.18
C PHE A 80 1.32 13.25 12.94
N ASP A 81 1.72 13.50 14.18
CA ASP A 81 1.27 14.63 15.00
C ASP A 81 1.73 15.99 14.43
N ALA A 82 1.24 17.09 14.99
CA ALA A 82 1.53 18.43 14.47
C ALA A 82 3.03 18.73 14.41
N GLU A 83 3.79 18.20 15.37
CA GLU A 83 5.24 18.31 15.53
C GLU A 83 6.00 17.45 14.50
N GLY A 84 5.37 16.40 13.97
CA GLY A 84 5.97 15.47 13.01
C GLY A 84 6.86 14.40 13.64
N GLU A 85 6.75 14.20 14.95
CA GLU A 85 7.59 13.33 15.77
C GLU A 85 6.90 11.99 16.04
N GLU A 86 5.64 12.00 16.48
CA GLU A 86 4.90 10.79 16.79
C GLU A 86 4.01 10.32 15.64
N LEU A 87 3.99 9.00 15.43
CA LEU A 87 3.10 8.37 14.46
C LEU A 87 1.69 8.29 15.05
N VAL A 88 0.73 8.98 14.44
CA VAL A 88 -0.69 8.97 14.85
C VAL A 88 -1.43 7.79 14.24
N ALA A 89 -1.22 7.52 12.95
CA ALA A 89 -1.87 6.43 12.24
C ALA A 89 -1.11 6.05 10.97
N VAL A 90 -1.34 4.83 10.48
CA VAL A 90 -0.96 4.42 9.12
C VAL A 90 -2.21 4.02 8.35
N LEU A 91 -2.46 4.68 7.23
CA LEU A 91 -3.46 4.26 6.27
C LEU A 91 -2.76 3.40 5.21
N ALA A 92 -3.25 2.19 4.98
CA ALA A 92 -2.81 1.30 3.91
C ALA A 92 -3.90 1.21 2.84
N GLU A 93 -3.63 1.74 1.65
CA GLU A 93 -4.49 1.63 0.48
C GLU A 93 -4.00 0.46 -0.38
N ILE A 94 -4.81 -0.59 -0.50
CA ILE A 94 -4.50 -1.79 -1.27
C ILE A 94 -5.27 -1.74 -2.57
N THR A 95 -4.61 -2.06 -3.68
CA THR A 95 -5.29 -2.35 -4.96
C THR A 95 -5.16 -3.84 -5.27
N ASN A 96 -6.28 -4.58 -5.34
CA ASN A 96 -6.20 -6.00 -5.65
C ASN A 96 -5.94 -6.24 -7.15
N THR A 97 -5.22 -7.30 -7.46
CA THR A 97 -4.97 -7.77 -8.83
C THR A 97 -5.48 -9.19 -8.93
N PRO A 98 -6.29 -9.54 -9.94
CA PRO A 98 -6.53 -8.81 -11.19
C PRO A 98 -7.76 -7.88 -11.21
N TRP A 99 -8.50 -7.73 -10.11
CA TRP A 99 -9.80 -7.05 -10.12
C TRP A 99 -9.72 -5.51 -10.17
N GLY A 100 -8.62 -4.91 -9.72
CA GLY A 100 -8.43 -3.47 -9.74
C GLY A 100 -9.29 -2.70 -8.74
N GLU A 101 -9.88 -3.40 -7.77
CA GLU A 101 -10.62 -2.81 -6.66
C GLU A 101 -9.64 -2.22 -5.66
N ARG A 102 -10.08 -1.18 -4.95
CA ARG A 102 -9.27 -0.53 -3.91
C ARG A 102 -9.96 -0.65 -2.55
N HIS A 103 -9.16 -0.90 -1.52
CA HIS A 103 -9.60 -0.95 -0.14
C HIS A 103 -8.61 -0.25 0.77
N THR A 104 -9.06 0.24 1.91
CA THR A 104 -8.22 0.96 2.87
C THR A 104 -8.35 0.37 4.26
N TYR A 105 -7.22 0.15 4.93
CA TYR A 105 -7.17 -0.08 6.36
C TYR A 105 -6.54 1.14 7.04
N VAL A 106 -7.10 1.58 8.16
CA VAL A 106 -6.47 2.58 9.03
C VAL A 106 -6.04 1.89 10.31
N LEU A 107 -4.76 2.00 10.63
CA LEU A 107 -4.15 1.35 11.77
C LEU A 107 -3.61 2.43 12.72
N THR A 108 -3.90 2.29 14.01
CA THR A 108 -3.35 3.15 15.06
C THR A 108 -2.27 2.40 15.83
N PRO A 109 -1.29 3.11 16.43
CA PRO A 109 -0.42 2.51 17.42
C PRO A 109 -1.26 1.88 18.52
N ASP A 110 -1.02 0.60 18.80
CA ASP A 110 -1.64 -0.08 19.92
C ASP A 110 -0.87 0.28 21.20
N ALA A 111 -1.57 0.86 22.18
CA ALA A 111 -0.98 1.24 23.46
C ALA A 111 -0.50 0.02 24.27
N GLU A 112 -1.08 -1.16 24.02
CA GLU A 112 -0.75 -2.41 24.71
C GLU A 112 0.31 -3.24 23.97
N ALA A 113 0.61 -2.92 22.71
CA ALA A 113 1.65 -3.58 21.92
C ALA A 113 3.06 -3.09 22.31
N ALA A 114 3.38 -3.15 23.60
CA ALA A 114 4.74 -3.02 24.11
C ALA A 114 5.60 -4.12 23.47
N GLY A 115 6.56 -3.75 22.63
CA GLY A 115 7.46 -4.76 22.07
C GLY A 115 8.57 -4.26 21.17
N LEU A 116 8.39 -3.14 20.46
CA LEU A 116 9.47 -2.51 19.70
C LEU A 116 9.22 -0.99 19.64
N PRO A 117 10.11 -0.14 20.18
CA PRO A 117 10.01 1.30 19.95
C PRO A 117 10.02 1.58 18.44
N HIS A 118 9.19 2.52 17.99
CA HIS A 118 9.07 2.92 16.58
C HIS A 118 8.45 1.87 15.63
N HIS A 119 7.58 0.99 16.14
CA HIS A 119 6.76 0.11 15.30
C HIS A 119 5.28 0.17 15.69
N LEU A 120 4.41 0.15 14.69
CA LEU A 120 2.98 -0.08 14.83
C LEU A 120 2.71 -1.57 14.64
N ARG A 121 1.96 -2.17 15.57
CA ARG A 121 1.43 -3.53 15.42
C ARG A 121 -0.08 -3.49 15.44
N ALA A 122 -0.71 -4.24 14.54
CA ALA A 122 -2.16 -4.35 14.48
C ALA A 122 -2.56 -5.78 14.14
N ARG A 123 -3.62 -6.25 14.78
CA ARG A 123 -4.26 -7.54 14.46
C ARG A 123 -5.74 -7.29 14.18
N PHE A 124 -6.22 -7.73 13.02
CA PHE A 124 -7.59 -7.45 12.56
C PHE A 124 -8.06 -8.50 11.57
N ALA A 125 -9.37 -8.65 11.39
CA ALA A 125 -9.93 -9.59 10.44
C ALA A 125 -9.60 -9.18 9.00
N LYS A 126 -9.29 -10.16 8.15
CA LYS A 126 -9.13 -9.92 6.70
C LYS A 126 -10.50 -9.68 6.07
N ASP A 127 -10.71 -8.48 5.54
CA ASP A 127 -11.97 -8.09 4.89
C ASP A 127 -11.83 -7.84 3.38
N PHE A 128 -10.61 -7.95 2.83
CA PHE A 128 -10.33 -7.69 1.41
C PHE A 128 -9.68 -8.86 0.67
N HIS A 129 -10.27 -9.25 -0.47
CA HIS A 129 -9.81 -10.37 -1.28
C HIS A 129 -8.73 -9.93 -2.28
N VAL A 130 -7.47 -10.14 -1.89
CA VAL A 130 -6.30 -9.66 -2.66
C VAL A 130 -5.71 -10.68 -3.63
N SER A 131 -6.01 -11.98 -3.46
CA SER A 131 -5.44 -13.06 -4.27
C SER A 131 -6.41 -14.24 -4.37
N PRO A 132 -6.61 -14.83 -5.57
CA PRO A 132 -7.47 -15.99 -5.74
C PRO A 132 -6.92 -17.27 -5.09
N PHE A 133 -5.69 -17.27 -4.59
CA PHE A 133 -5.08 -18.42 -3.92
C PHE A 133 -5.01 -18.26 -2.40
N HIS A 134 -5.73 -17.27 -1.84
CA HIS A 134 -5.78 -17.02 -0.40
C HIS A 134 -7.23 -16.92 0.10
N PRO A 135 -7.63 -17.76 1.07
CA PRO A 135 -9.00 -17.73 1.62
C PRO A 135 -9.30 -16.44 2.36
N MET A 136 -10.58 -16.12 2.55
CA MET A 136 -11.01 -14.87 3.22
C MET A 136 -11.00 -15.01 4.74
N GLU A 137 -11.29 -16.22 5.24
CA GLU A 137 -11.46 -16.57 6.64
C GLU A 137 -10.09 -16.63 7.36
N GLN A 138 -9.43 -15.48 7.46
CA GLN A 138 -8.10 -15.32 8.06
C GLN A 138 -8.03 -14.01 8.85
N GLU A 139 -7.06 -13.92 9.75
CA GLU A 139 -6.72 -12.68 10.44
C GLU A 139 -5.40 -12.12 9.93
N TYR A 140 -5.29 -10.81 9.84
CA TYR A 140 -4.04 -10.13 9.61
C TYR A 140 -3.34 -9.86 10.93
N GLN A 141 -2.02 -10.06 10.95
CA GLN A 141 -1.12 -9.51 11.94
C GLN A 141 -0.04 -8.70 11.22
N TRP A 142 -0.14 -7.38 11.30
CA TRP A 142 0.78 -6.48 10.63
C TRP A 142 1.73 -5.82 11.62
N THR A 143 2.97 -5.62 11.18
CA THR A 143 4.00 -4.86 11.90
C THR A 143 4.60 -3.87 10.93
N LEU A 144 4.43 -2.58 11.19
CA LEU A 144 4.88 -1.48 10.35
C LEU A 144 5.90 -0.66 11.13
N GLY A 145 7.13 -0.59 10.64
CA GLY A 145 8.13 0.33 11.20
C GLY A 145 7.79 1.79 10.89
N VAL A 146 8.18 2.70 11.77
CA VAL A 146 8.13 4.13 11.49
C VAL A 146 9.22 4.47 10.45
N PRO A 147 8.93 5.23 9.38
CA PRO A 147 9.91 5.54 8.34
C PRO A 147 11.12 6.33 8.87
N GLY A 148 12.29 5.68 8.91
CA GLY A 148 13.58 6.28 9.25
C GLY A 148 14.63 6.06 8.16
N GLN A 149 15.86 5.70 8.54
CA GLN A 149 16.89 5.24 7.59
C GLN A 149 16.55 3.86 7.01
N TYR A 150 15.87 3.04 7.80
CA TYR A 150 15.37 1.73 7.41
C TYR A 150 13.85 1.70 7.63
N LEU A 151 13.16 0.89 6.84
CA LEU A 151 11.73 0.67 6.98
C LEU A 151 11.44 -0.82 6.79
N GLY A 152 10.87 -1.44 7.82
CA GLY A 152 10.42 -2.83 7.80
C GLY A 152 8.90 -2.89 7.87
N ILE A 153 8.30 -3.67 6.98
CA ILE A 153 6.87 -3.95 6.94
C ILE A 153 6.72 -5.46 6.90
N ALA A 154 5.96 -6.04 7.83
CA ALA A 154 5.61 -7.44 7.83
C ALA A 154 4.09 -7.57 7.90
N MET A 155 3.51 -8.30 6.95
CA MET A 155 2.08 -8.58 6.86
C MET A 155 1.89 -10.09 6.91
N ARG A 156 1.33 -10.58 8.01
CA ARG A 156 1.09 -12.02 8.22
C ARG A 156 -0.38 -12.32 8.13
N ASN A 157 -0.70 -13.49 7.60
CA ASN A 157 -2.04 -14.06 7.70
C ASN A 157 -2.01 -15.22 8.70
N LEU A 158 -3.00 -15.24 9.57
CA LEU A 158 -3.17 -16.22 10.62
C LEU A 158 -4.48 -16.99 10.41
N GLU A 159 -4.43 -18.29 10.67
CA GLU A 159 -5.61 -19.15 10.87
C GLU A 159 -5.55 -19.67 12.31
N GLY A 160 -6.37 -19.06 13.18
CA GLY A 160 -6.25 -19.25 14.63
C GLY A 160 -4.92 -18.72 15.16
N SER A 161 -4.06 -19.62 15.66
CA SER A 161 -2.69 -19.31 16.13
C SER A 161 -1.60 -19.61 15.10
N GLN A 162 -1.95 -20.25 13.97
CA GLN A 162 -0.98 -20.66 12.96
C GLN A 162 -0.74 -19.56 11.93
N ARG A 163 0.54 -19.30 11.62
CA ARG A 163 0.92 -18.41 10.53
C ARG A 163 0.90 -19.18 9.22
N VAL A 164 -0.03 -18.82 8.34
CA VAL A 164 -0.23 -19.50 7.06
C VAL A 164 0.39 -18.73 5.89
N PHE A 165 0.65 -17.44 6.05
CA PHE A 165 1.34 -16.61 5.06
C PHE A 165 2.11 -15.47 5.73
N ASP A 166 3.22 -15.07 5.12
CA ASP A 166 4.05 -13.93 5.54
C ASP A 166 4.55 -13.19 4.29
N ALA A 167 4.25 -11.89 4.21
CA ALA A 167 4.85 -10.99 3.26
C ALA A 167 5.63 -9.92 4.01
N SER A 168 6.94 -9.89 3.78
CA SER A 168 7.85 -8.95 4.43
C SER A 168 8.56 -8.07 3.41
N LEU A 169 8.68 -6.79 3.72
CA LEU A 169 9.35 -5.77 2.92
C LEU A 169 10.35 -5.03 3.81
N THR A 170 11.62 -5.02 3.40
CA THR A 170 12.68 -4.27 4.06
C THR A 170 13.29 -3.29 3.07
N LEU A 171 13.30 -2.01 3.45
CA LEU A 171 13.79 -0.92 2.63
C LEU A 171 14.87 -0.13 3.36
N ARG A 172 15.80 0.41 2.58
CA ARG A 172 16.76 1.42 3.03
C ARG A 172 16.44 2.73 2.33
N ARG A 173 16.30 3.80 3.10
CA ARG A 173 16.04 5.14 2.59
C ARG A 173 17.22 5.64 1.77
N VAL A 174 16.89 6.24 0.63
CA VAL A 174 17.80 7.00 -0.21
C VAL A 174 17.11 8.31 -0.54
N GLU A 175 17.81 9.43 -0.35
CA GLU A 175 17.26 10.75 -0.66
C GLU A 175 16.97 10.90 -2.15
N LEU A 176 15.84 11.56 -2.46
CA LEU A 176 15.36 11.81 -3.82
C LEU A 176 16.11 12.99 -4.47
N THR A 177 17.44 12.89 -4.56
CA THR A 177 18.25 13.84 -5.31
C THR A 177 18.17 13.55 -6.82
N PRO A 178 18.40 14.54 -7.71
CA PRO A 178 18.40 14.30 -9.15
C PRO A 178 19.36 13.19 -9.60
N ALA A 179 20.50 13.04 -8.91
CA ALA A 179 21.47 11.97 -9.17
C ALA A 179 20.91 10.59 -8.80
N ASN A 180 20.29 10.46 -7.63
CA ASN A 180 19.69 9.20 -7.18
C ASN A 180 18.46 8.82 -8.01
N LEU A 181 17.64 9.80 -8.40
CA LEU A 181 16.49 9.59 -9.30
C LEU A 181 16.94 9.08 -10.68
N ARG A 182 18.01 9.65 -11.25
CA ARG A 182 18.60 9.15 -12.50
C ARG A 182 19.14 7.73 -12.35
N ARG A 183 19.86 7.45 -11.26
CA ARG A 183 20.36 6.10 -10.95
C ARG A 183 19.22 5.09 -10.82
N SER A 184 18.12 5.47 -10.16
CA SER A 184 16.93 4.64 -10.01
C SER A 184 16.28 4.34 -11.37
N ALA A 185 16.09 5.36 -12.21
CA ALA A 185 15.56 5.21 -13.56
C ALA A 185 16.39 4.27 -14.46
N LEU A 186 17.72 4.28 -14.32
CA LEU A 186 18.61 3.39 -15.08
C LEU A 186 18.59 1.95 -14.57
N ARG A 187 18.42 1.74 -13.25
CA ARG A 187 18.40 0.41 -12.64
C ARG A 187 17.03 -0.28 -12.78
N HIS A 188 15.96 0.50 -12.74
CA HIS A 188 14.58 0.01 -12.68
C HIS A 188 13.69 0.69 -13.72
N PRO A 189 13.95 0.49 -15.03
CA PRO A 189 13.30 1.28 -16.06
C PRO A 189 11.79 1.09 -16.13
N VAL A 190 11.29 -0.13 -15.92
CA VAL A 190 9.89 -0.52 -16.07
C VAL A 190 9.40 -1.36 -14.89
N GLN A 191 9.76 -0.97 -13.66
CA GLN A 191 9.48 -1.75 -12.43
C GLN A 191 8.01 -2.19 -12.25
N PRO A 192 7.00 -1.32 -12.46
CA PRO A 192 5.58 -1.71 -12.37
C PRO A 192 5.20 -2.83 -13.35
N LEU A 193 5.74 -2.79 -14.59
CA LEU A 193 5.50 -3.84 -15.58
C LEU A 193 6.14 -5.16 -15.16
N VAL A 194 7.39 -5.11 -14.68
CA VAL A 194 8.08 -6.31 -14.17
C VAL A 194 7.29 -6.94 -13.02
N ALA A 195 6.82 -6.13 -12.07
CA ALA A 195 6.01 -6.60 -10.95
C ALA A 195 4.72 -7.28 -11.42
N LEU A 196 3.98 -6.68 -12.36
CA LEU A 196 2.78 -7.28 -12.95
C LEU A 196 3.06 -8.61 -13.63
N LEU A 197 4.10 -8.67 -14.48
CA LEU A 197 4.49 -9.88 -15.19
C LEU A 197 4.85 -11.02 -14.23
N LEU A 198 5.61 -10.71 -13.17
CA LEU A 198 5.98 -11.68 -12.15
C LEU A 198 4.75 -12.17 -11.36
N ILE A 199 3.78 -11.32 -11.08
CA ILE A 199 2.52 -11.72 -10.42
C ILE A 199 1.75 -12.70 -11.29
N TYR A 200 1.57 -12.40 -12.59
CA TYR A 200 0.86 -13.31 -13.51
C TYR A 200 1.61 -14.63 -13.72
N LEU A 201 2.94 -14.58 -13.87
CA LEU A 201 3.75 -15.78 -13.97
C LEU A 201 3.64 -16.63 -12.69
N HIS A 202 3.68 -16.00 -11.52
CA HIS A 202 3.52 -16.71 -10.26
C HIS A 202 2.12 -17.32 -10.11
N ALA A 203 1.07 -16.59 -10.50
CA ALA A 203 -0.29 -17.12 -10.54
C ALA A 203 -0.41 -18.34 -11.46
N LEU A 204 0.24 -18.33 -12.63
CA LEU A 204 0.32 -19.49 -13.53
C LEU A 204 1.04 -20.67 -12.88
N ILE A 205 2.16 -20.42 -12.19
CA ILE A 205 2.91 -21.47 -11.47
C ILE A 205 2.04 -22.09 -10.36
N LEU A 206 1.32 -21.27 -9.58
CA LEU A 206 0.41 -21.76 -8.53
C LEU A 206 -0.74 -22.59 -9.12
N TRP A 207 -1.29 -22.14 -10.25
CA TRP A 207 -2.31 -22.88 -10.98
C TRP A 207 -1.79 -24.23 -11.49
N LEU A 208 -0.59 -24.27 -12.09
CA LEU A 208 0.06 -25.52 -12.51
C LEU A 208 0.33 -26.47 -11.34
N LYS A 209 0.63 -25.91 -10.16
CA LYS A 209 0.77 -26.67 -8.89
C LYS A 209 -0.57 -27.08 -8.28
N ARG A 210 -1.71 -26.75 -8.91
CA ARG A 210 -3.08 -27.04 -8.44
C ARG A 210 -3.38 -26.50 -7.04
N VAL A 211 -2.81 -25.34 -6.71
CA VAL A 211 -3.16 -24.63 -5.47
C VAL A 211 -4.66 -24.27 -5.50
N PRO A 212 -5.41 -24.48 -4.40
CA PRO A 212 -6.83 -24.20 -4.35
C PRO A 212 -7.19 -22.78 -4.80
N PHE A 213 -8.21 -22.68 -5.64
CA PHE A 213 -8.73 -21.41 -6.13
C PHE A 213 -9.96 -20.98 -5.32
N HIS A 214 -9.90 -19.78 -4.76
CA HIS A 214 -10.96 -19.15 -3.99
C HIS A 214 -11.62 -18.05 -4.84
N PRO A 215 -12.91 -18.20 -5.22
CA PRO A 215 -13.59 -17.23 -6.06
C PRO A 215 -13.84 -15.91 -5.31
N HIS A 216 -13.75 -14.80 -6.03
CA HIS A 216 -13.98 -13.47 -5.49
C HIS A 216 -15.38 -13.37 -4.82
N PRO A 217 -15.51 -12.84 -3.60
CA PRO A 217 -16.78 -12.81 -2.86
C PRO A 217 -17.95 -12.16 -3.63
N ALA A 218 -17.67 -11.12 -4.43
CA ALA A 218 -18.68 -10.48 -5.28
C ALA A 218 -19.32 -11.42 -6.32
N LYS A 219 -18.63 -12.49 -6.73
CA LYS A 219 -19.17 -13.50 -7.66
C LYS A 219 -20.05 -14.56 -6.99
N LYS A 220 -20.12 -14.62 -5.65
CA LYS A 220 -21.03 -15.54 -4.92
C LYS A 220 -22.49 -15.07 -4.88
N LYS A 221 -22.81 -13.81 -5.24
CA LYS A 221 -24.19 -13.33 -5.35
C LYS A 221 -24.82 -13.65 -6.71
N ARG A 222 -25.11 -14.93 -6.99
CA ARG A 222 -26.15 -15.35 -7.96
C ARG A 222 -26.57 -16.82 -7.84
N THR A 223 -26.99 -17.23 -6.65
CA THR A 223 -27.99 -18.30 -6.50
C THR A 223 -28.97 -17.84 -5.45
N ALA A 224 -29.94 -17.00 -5.88
CA ALA A 224 -31.14 -16.79 -5.08
C ALA A 224 -31.86 -18.15 -4.96
N PRO A 225 -32.29 -18.57 -3.76
CA PRO A 225 -33.13 -19.74 -3.62
C PRO A 225 -34.44 -19.51 -4.38
N LYS A 226 -34.85 -20.51 -5.16
CA LYS A 226 -36.14 -20.52 -5.84
C LYS A 226 -37.23 -20.48 -4.76
N PRO A 227 -38.18 -19.53 -4.77
CA PRO A 227 -39.28 -19.53 -3.82
C PRO A 227 -40.15 -20.80 -4.01
N PRO A 228 -40.83 -21.26 -2.94
CA PRO A 228 -41.61 -22.49 -2.93
C PRO A 228 -42.76 -22.48 -3.95
#